data_AF-A0A6J2JBJ9-F1
#
_entry.id   AF-A0A6J2JBJ9-F1
#
_cell.length_a   1.000
_cell.length_b   1.000
_cell.length_c   1.000
_cell.angle_alpha   90.00
_cell.angle_beta   90.00
_cell.angle_gamma   90.00
#
_symmetry.space_group_name_H-M   'P 1'
#
loop_
_entity.id
_entity.type
_entity.pdbx_description
1 polymer ?
#
loop_
_entity_poly.entity_id
_entity_poly.type
_entity_poly.pdbx_seq_one_letter_code
_entity_poly.pdbx_strand_id
1 'polypeptide(L)'
;MANLVLFLTFVLMTLSMARAKSTEAPKSKIALFNDQDNMGYEELDMEEIMSACNESFRIESAYLESLNDSGSFPDETDKTPKCYIRCVLEKTEILSEDGVLNPARAALVFAGERNGKPMSDLEEMAVACADRHEKCRCENAYNFVKCLMYMEIDRYEEKN
;
A
#
# COMPACT_ATOMS: atom_id res chain seq x y z
N MET A 1 -16.22 -64.87 54.56
CA MET A 1 -14.76 -65.14 54.46
C MET A 1 -14.23 -64.41 53.23
N ALA A 2 -13.04 -63.84 53.38
CA ALA A 2 -12.17 -63.22 52.38
C ALA A 2 -12.56 -61.82 51.84
N ASN A 3 -11.76 -60.84 52.32
CA ASN A 3 -11.51 -59.53 51.74
C ASN A 3 -10.93 -59.63 50.33
N LEU A 4 -11.23 -58.66 49.47
CA LEU A 4 -10.20 -58.10 48.60
C LEU A 4 -10.49 -56.62 48.32
N VAL A 5 -9.74 -55.78 49.02
CA VAL A 5 -9.61 -54.34 48.77
C VAL A 5 -8.76 -54.17 47.52
N LEU A 6 -9.24 -53.39 46.54
CA LEU A 6 -8.40 -52.88 45.46
C LEU A 6 -8.79 -51.44 45.19
N PHE A 7 -8.05 -50.54 45.83
CA PHE A 7 -8.03 -49.11 45.55
C PHE A 7 -7.26 -48.88 44.24
N LEU A 8 -7.92 -48.35 43.21
CA LEU A 8 -7.28 -47.57 42.17
C LEU A 8 -8.18 -46.39 41.81
N THR A 9 -7.84 -45.24 42.39
CA THR A 9 -8.38 -43.92 42.10
C THR A 9 -7.95 -43.48 40.70
N PHE A 10 -8.88 -43.25 39.76
CA PHE A 10 -8.57 -42.45 38.58
C PHE A 10 -9.75 -41.54 38.16
N VAL A 11 -9.60 -40.28 38.57
CA VAL A 11 -9.78 -39.06 37.79
C VAL A 11 -11.19 -38.72 37.25
N LEU A 12 -11.75 -37.72 37.92
CA LEU A 12 -12.81 -36.83 37.44
C LEU A 12 -12.44 -36.24 36.07
N MET A 13 -13.11 -36.67 35.01
CA MET A 13 -13.18 -35.87 33.77
C MET A 13 -14.33 -34.87 33.92
N THR A 14 -14.00 -33.64 34.29
CA THR A 14 -14.92 -32.51 34.20
C THR A 14 -15.12 -32.14 32.73
N LEU A 15 -16.38 -32.17 32.29
CA LEU A 15 -16.84 -31.52 31.07
C LEU A 15 -16.41 -30.05 31.10
N SER A 16 -15.55 -29.64 30.17
CA SER A 16 -15.37 -28.23 29.81
C SER A 16 -16.01 -28.01 28.45
N MET A 17 -17.08 -27.21 28.44
CA MET A 17 -17.74 -26.75 27.23
C MET A 17 -16.82 -25.83 26.41
N ALA A 18 -17.11 -25.79 25.12
CA ALA A 18 -16.33 -25.22 24.04
C ALA A 18 -15.92 -23.75 24.22
N ARG A 19 -14.72 -23.42 23.72
CA ARG A 19 -14.43 -22.11 23.12
C ARG A 19 -13.87 -22.36 21.73
N ALA A 20 -14.69 -22.08 20.71
CA ALA A 20 -14.28 -22.13 19.31
C ALA A 20 -13.15 -21.13 19.09
N LYS A 21 -11.94 -21.63 18.83
CA LYS A 21 -10.82 -20.85 18.32
C LYS A 21 -11.06 -20.71 16.82
N SER A 22 -11.43 -19.53 16.36
CA SER A 22 -11.48 -19.21 14.94
C SER A 22 -10.08 -19.44 14.38
N THR A 23 -9.94 -20.42 13.49
CA THR A 23 -8.73 -20.66 12.71
C THR A 23 -8.73 -19.68 11.54
N GLU A 24 -7.89 -18.65 11.62
CA GLU A 24 -7.57 -17.82 10.46
C GLU A 24 -6.68 -18.62 9.51
N ALA A 25 -7.06 -18.64 8.23
CA ALA A 25 -6.28 -19.24 7.16
C ALA A 25 -4.97 -18.47 6.93
N PRO A 26 -3.85 -19.13 6.60
CA PRO A 26 -2.60 -18.44 6.31
C PRO A 26 -2.72 -17.68 4.98
N LYS A 27 -2.70 -16.34 5.04
CA LYS A 27 -2.55 -15.49 3.85
C LYS A 27 -1.19 -15.78 3.21
N SER A 28 -1.23 -15.95 1.88
CA SER A 28 -0.11 -16.25 0.99
C SER A 28 1.09 -15.34 1.26
N LYS A 29 2.20 -15.93 1.71
CA LYS A 29 3.52 -15.28 1.76
C LYS A 29 4.24 -15.62 0.46
N ILE A 30 4.42 -14.65 -0.43
CA ILE A 30 5.39 -14.80 -1.52
C ILE A 30 6.74 -14.39 -0.94
N ALA A 31 7.58 -15.37 -0.65
CA ALA A 31 8.98 -15.17 -0.31
C ALA A 31 9.83 -16.02 -1.28
N LEU A 32 10.70 -15.37 -2.04
CA LEU A 32 11.90 -15.91 -2.72
C LEU A 32 12.62 -14.66 -3.27
N PHE A 33 13.85 -14.28 -2.93
CA PHE A 33 15.07 -15.01 -2.55
C PHE A 33 15.99 -14.16 -1.64
N ASN A 34 16.86 -14.84 -0.88
CA ASN A 34 17.93 -14.26 -0.05
C ASN A 34 19.08 -13.69 -0.91
N ASP A 35 19.64 -12.52 -0.55
CA ASP A 35 20.97 -12.44 0.09
C ASP A 35 21.26 -11.00 0.58
N GLN A 36 21.48 -10.88 1.89
CA GLN A 36 22.50 -10.06 2.55
C GLN A 36 22.85 -8.66 2.00
N ASP A 37 21.97 -7.68 2.26
CA ASP A 37 22.43 -6.36 2.71
C ASP A 37 21.43 -5.76 3.72
N ASN A 38 21.91 -5.54 4.93
CA ASN A 38 21.16 -5.04 6.07
C ASN A 38 21.01 -3.51 5.95
N MET A 39 20.05 -3.08 5.15
CA MET A 39 19.48 -1.74 5.24
C MET A 39 17.98 -1.93 5.44
N GLY A 40 17.53 -1.78 6.68
CA GLY A 40 16.15 -2.04 7.09
C GLY A 40 15.16 -1.20 6.31
N TYR A 41 14.59 -1.78 5.25
CA TYR A 41 13.35 -1.30 4.67
C TYR A 41 12.22 -1.80 5.56
N GLU A 42 11.62 -0.90 6.32
CA GLU A 42 10.30 -1.16 6.89
C GLU A 42 9.35 -1.43 5.71
N GLU A 43 8.76 -2.62 5.70
CA GLU A 43 7.71 -2.99 4.75
C GLU A 43 6.54 -2.01 4.96
N LEU A 44 6.25 -1.20 3.95
CA LEU A 44 5.19 -0.19 4.03
C LEU A 44 3.82 -0.88 3.99
N ASP A 45 3.00 -0.66 5.03
CA ASP A 45 1.60 -1.06 5.01
C ASP A 45 0.77 -0.01 4.24
N MET A 46 0.69 -0.21 2.92
CA MET A 46 -0.08 0.68 2.05
C MET A 46 -1.57 0.69 2.38
N GLU A 47 -2.13 -0.40 2.91
CA GLU A 47 -3.54 -0.48 3.30
C GLU A 47 -3.81 0.44 4.50
N GLU A 48 -2.95 0.39 5.51
CA GLU A 48 -3.02 1.30 6.68
C GLU A 48 -2.84 2.76 6.25
N ILE A 49 -1.86 3.05 5.40
CA ILE A 49 -1.58 4.42 4.92
C ILE A 49 -2.79 4.99 4.17
N MET A 50 -3.34 4.23 3.22
CA MET A 50 -4.51 4.65 2.44
C MET A 50 -5.75 4.84 3.33
N SER A 51 -5.98 3.93 4.28
CA SER A 51 -7.06 4.05 5.25
C SER A 51 -6.94 5.33 6.08
N ALA A 52 -5.77 5.59 6.67
CA ALA A 52 -5.52 6.78 7.47
C ALA A 52 -5.67 8.08 6.67
N CYS A 53 -5.25 8.09 5.40
CA CYS A 53 -5.45 9.23 4.52
C CYS A 53 -6.91 9.45 4.13
N ASN A 54 -7.67 8.37 3.93
CA ASN A 54 -9.10 8.44 3.62
C ASN A 54 -9.94 8.96 4.81
N GLU A 55 -9.51 8.70 6.05
CA GLU A 55 -10.14 9.28 7.26
C GLU A 55 -10.02 10.82 7.29
N SER A 56 -8.89 11.35 6.79
CA SER A 56 -8.62 12.80 6.75
C SER A 56 -9.17 13.48 5.50
N PHE A 57 -9.07 12.81 4.35
CA PHE A 57 -9.45 13.30 3.03
C PHE A 57 -10.26 12.21 2.33
N ARG A 58 -11.55 12.17 2.63
CA ARG A 58 -12.45 11.13 2.11
C ARG A 58 -12.46 11.17 0.58
N ILE A 59 -12.18 10.04 -0.03
CA ILE A 59 -12.13 9.88 -1.49
C ILE A 59 -13.07 8.75 -1.92
N GLU A 60 -13.64 8.86 -3.12
CA GLU A 60 -14.40 7.81 -3.77
C GLU A 60 -13.47 6.98 -4.67
N SER A 61 -13.70 5.67 -4.78
CA SER A 61 -12.82 4.78 -5.57
C SER A 61 -12.70 5.21 -7.03
N ALA A 62 -13.76 5.80 -7.60
CA ALA A 62 -13.79 6.33 -8.96
C ALA A 62 -12.65 7.33 -9.27
N TYR A 63 -12.17 8.08 -8.28
CA TYR A 63 -11.01 8.97 -8.47
C TYR A 63 -9.72 8.18 -8.68
N LEU A 64 -9.49 7.13 -7.90
CA LEU A 64 -8.28 6.30 -8.01
C LEU A 64 -8.34 5.41 -9.27
N GLU A 65 -9.51 4.88 -9.61
CA GLU A 65 -9.76 4.14 -10.85
C GLU A 65 -9.48 5.02 -12.07
N SER A 66 -10.08 6.22 -12.14
CA SER A 66 -9.85 7.17 -13.23
C SER A 66 -8.39 7.61 -13.32
N LEU A 67 -7.72 7.83 -12.17
CA LEU A 67 -6.30 8.19 -12.16
C LEU A 67 -5.43 7.06 -12.72
N ASN A 68 -5.70 5.82 -12.33
CA ASN A 68 -5.00 4.65 -12.83
C ASN A 68 -5.22 4.47 -14.34
N ASP A 69 -6.45 4.62 -14.81
CA ASP A 69 -6.83 4.29 -16.18
C ASP A 69 -6.52 5.42 -17.19
N SER A 70 -6.65 6.67 -16.76
CA SER A 70 -6.53 7.84 -17.65
C SER A 70 -5.41 8.79 -17.28
N GLY A 71 -4.75 8.61 -16.12
CA GLY A 71 -3.81 9.58 -15.58
C GLY A 71 -4.47 10.82 -14.97
N SER A 72 -5.80 10.88 -14.84
CA SER A 72 -6.50 12.07 -14.34
C SER A 72 -7.73 11.75 -13.50
N PHE A 73 -8.07 12.67 -12.59
CA PHE A 73 -9.31 12.63 -11.84
C PHE A 73 -10.55 13.01 -12.67
N PRO A 74 -11.73 12.44 -12.37
CA PRO A 74 -12.96 12.73 -13.09
C PRO A 74 -13.44 14.17 -12.88
N ASP A 75 -13.21 14.75 -11.70
CA ASP A 75 -13.40 16.17 -11.41
C ASP A 75 -12.08 16.77 -10.89
N GLU A 76 -11.40 17.49 -11.78
CA GLU A 76 -10.14 18.17 -11.50
C GLU A 76 -10.29 19.44 -10.64
N THR A 77 -11.53 19.86 -10.35
CA THR A 77 -11.80 21.02 -9.49
C THR A 77 -11.94 20.62 -8.02
N ASP A 78 -12.19 19.34 -7.72
CA ASP A 78 -12.22 18.84 -6.36
C ASP A 78 -10.79 18.73 -5.79
N LYS A 79 -10.58 19.43 -4.67
CA LYS A 79 -9.31 19.48 -3.98
C LYS A 79 -9.13 18.32 -3.00
N THR A 80 -10.22 17.74 -2.50
CA THR A 80 -10.20 16.65 -1.52
C THR A 80 -9.39 15.45 -2.00
N PRO A 81 -9.62 14.87 -3.19
CA PRO A 81 -8.84 13.73 -3.69
C PRO A 81 -7.38 14.10 -3.96
N LYS A 82 -7.09 15.36 -4.32
CA LYS A 82 -5.70 15.83 -4.48
C LYS A 82 -4.96 15.88 -3.14
N CYS A 83 -5.65 16.29 -2.08
CA CYS A 83 -5.09 16.27 -0.73
C CYS A 83 -4.97 14.84 -0.17
N TYR A 84 -5.84 13.91 -0.59
CA TYR A 84 -5.65 12.48 -0.33
C TYR A 84 -4.32 11.99 -0.93
N ILE A 85 -4.05 12.29 -2.20
CA ILE A 85 -2.76 11.94 -2.84
C ILE A 85 -1.58 12.55 -2.07
N ARG A 86 -1.68 13.84 -1.68
CA ARG A 86 -0.66 14.47 -0.84
C ARG A 86 -0.38 13.70 0.44
N CYS A 87 -1.44 13.32 1.16
CA CYS A 87 -1.31 12.56 2.41
C CYS A 87 -0.58 11.23 2.20
N VAL A 88 -0.90 10.50 1.12
CA VAL A 88 -0.23 9.24 0.80
C VAL A 88 1.25 9.48 0.53
N LEU A 89 1.59 10.46 -0.32
CA LEU A 89 3.00 10.77 -0.64
C LEU A 89 3.79 11.24 0.59
N GLU A 90 3.16 11.99 1.51
CA GLU A 90 3.76 12.42 2.78
C GLU A 90 4.06 11.21 3.68
N LYS A 91 3.11 10.28 3.83
CA LYS A 91 3.28 9.08 4.66
C LYS A 91 4.27 8.07 4.10
N THR A 92 4.45 8.04 2.78
CA THR A 92 5.46 7.20 2.13
C THR A 92 6.79 7.91 1.93
N GLU A 93 6.95 9.13 2.44
CA GLU A 93 8.18 9.95 2.34
C GLU A 93 8.58 10.28 0.88
N ILE A 94 7.64 10.19 -0.05
CA ILE A 94 7.84 10.65 -1.44
C ILE A 94 7.76 12.17 -1.48
N LEU A 95 6.92 12.77 -0.64
CA LEU A 95 6.78 14.21 -0.50
C LEU A 95 7.09 14.60 0.94
N SER A 96 8.04 15.49 1.15
CA SER A 96 8.31 16.04 2.48
C SER A 96 7.27 17.10 2.88
N GLU A 97 7.20 17.43 4.17
CA GLU A 97 6.27 18.46 4.68
C GLU A 97 6.51 19.86 4.07
N ASP A 98 7.75 20.17 3.64
CA ASP A 98 8.12 21.41 2.96
C ASP A 98 7.83 21.38 1.45
N GLY A 99 7.38 20.24 0.92
CA GLY A 99 6.94 20.09 -0.47
C GLY A 99 8.04 19.64 -1.44
N VAL A 100 9.11 19.02 -0.95
CA VAL A 100 10.19 18.48 -1.78
C VAL A 100 9.86 17.03 -2.13
N LEU A 101 9.94 16.71 -3.41
CA LEU A 101 9.70 15.36 -3.93
C LEU A 101 10.99 14.53 -3.90
N ASN A 102 10.86 13.24 -3.59
CA ASN A 102 11.92 12.25 -3.59
C ASN A 102 11.67 11.19 -4.69
N PRO A 103 12.25 11.37 -5.90
CA PRO A 103 12.04 10.46 -7.03
C PRO A 103 12.49 9.03 -6.77
N ALA A 104 13.61 8.84 -6.07
CA ALA A 104 14.11 7.51 -5.72
C ALA A 104 13.12 6.77 -4.80
N ARG A 105 12.55 7.47 -3.82
CA ARG A 105 11.49 6.91 -2.96
C ARG A 105 10.23 6.60 -3.75
N ALA A 106 9.84 7.47 -4.70
CA ALA A 106 8.71 7.20 -5.57
C ALA A 106 8.90 5.92 -6.38
N ALA A 107 10.08 5.70 -6.97
CA ALA A 107 10.38 4.49 -7.73
C ALA A 107 10.26 3.21 -6.89
N LEU A 108 10.66 3.26 -5.62
CA LEU A 108 10.54 2.13 -4.70
C LEU A 108 9.09 1.82 -4.31
N VAL A 109 8.29 2.86 -4.06
CA VAL A 109 6.89 2.73 -3.63
C VAL A 109 5.97 2.36 -4.79
N PHE A 110 6.19 2.91 -5.98
CA PHE A 110 5.42 2.62 -7.19
C PHE A 110 5.98 1.44 -8.00
N ALA A 111 6.99 0.73 -7.47
CA ALA A 111 7.56 -0.45 -8.12
C ALA A 111 6.46 -1.48 -8.43
N GLY A 112 6.44 -1.97 -9.67
CA GLY A 112 5.42 -2.91 -10.12
C GLY A 112 5.51 -3.20 -11.61
N GLU A 113 4.39 -3.66 -12.15
CA GLU A 113 4.23 -3.94 -13.57
C GLU A 113 2.96 -3.29 -14.11
N ARG A 114 3.00 -2.92 -15.39
CA ARG A 114 1.83 -2.47 -16.15
C ARG A 114 1.75 -3.27 -17.43
N ASN A 115 0.59 -3.87 -17.70
CA ASN A 115 0.39 -4.81 -18.81
C ASN A 115 1.46 -5.92 -18.90
N GLY A 116 1.81 -6.49 -17.75
CA GLY A 116 2.80 -7.58 -17.66
C GLY A 116 4.24 -7.17 -17.97
N LYS A 117 4.53 -5.86 -18.06
CA LYS A 117 5.88 -5.31 -18.24
C LYS A 117 6.35 -4.68 -16.93
N PRO A 118 7.50 -5.11 -16.37
CA PRO A 118 8.11 -4.43 -15.23
C PRO A 118 8.46 -2.98 -15.57
N MET A 119 8.14 -2.05 -14.67
CA MET A 119 8.41 -0.62 -14.88
C MET A 119 9.82 -0.26 -14.40
N SER A 120 10.85 -0.63 -15.17
CA SER A 120 12.26 -0.50 -14.75
C SER A 120 12.82 0.93 -14.77
N ASP A 121 12.10 1.89 -15.36
CA ASP A 121 12.51 3.28 -15.56
C ASP A 121 11.73 4.28 -14.66
N LEU A 122 11.07 3.79 -13.61
CA LEU A 122 10.25 4.61 -12.69
C LEU A 122 11.00 5.79 -12.08
N GLU A 123 12.26 5.62 -11.68
CA GLU A 123 13.03 6.73 -11.09
C GLU A 123 13.28 7.84 -12.12
N GLU A 124 13.59 7.49 -13.37
CA GLU A 124 13.75 8.46 -14.46
C GLU A 124 12.45 9.23 -14.70
N MET A 125 11.32 8.53 -14.74
CA MET A 125 10.01 9.15 -14.89
C MET A 125 9.69 10.08 -13.71
N ALA A 126 9.95 9.62 -12.48
CA ALA A 126 9.73 10.42 -11.28
C ALA A 126 10.62 11.68 -11.25
N VAL A 127 11.88 11.59 -11.68
CA VAL A 127 12.77 12.76 -11.80
C VAL A 127 12.19 13.77 -12.80
N ALA A 128 11.72 13.30 -13.96
CA ALA A 128 11.12 14.17 -14.97
C ALA A 128 9.85 14.89 -14.47
N CYS A 129 9.11 14.25 -13.55
CA CYS A 129 7.90 14.80 -12.96
C CYS A 129 8.13 15.66 -11.70
N ALA A 130 9.34 15.69 -11.12
CA ALA A 130 9.58 16.29 -9.81
C ALA A 130 9.86 17.81 -9.83
N ASP A 131 10.25 18.39 -10.96
CA ASP A 131 10.49 19.84 -11.07
C ASP A 131 9.16 20.61 -11.13
N ARG A 132 8.67 21.03 -9.96
CA ARG A 132 7.30 21.53 -9.77
C ARG A 132 7.26 22.75 -8.86
N HIS A 133 6.37 23.70 -9.16
CA HIS A 133 6.37 25.06 -8.58
C HIS A 133 4.98 25.53 -8.11
N GLU A 134 4.04 24.59 -7.96
CA GLU A 134 2.68 24.86 -7.55
C GLU A 134 2.62 25.31 -6.09
N LYS A 135 1.97 26.45 -5.87
CA LYS A 135 1.81 27.02 -4.52
C LYS A 135 0.96 26.15 -3.59
N CYS A 136 -0.01 25.42 -4.15
CA CYS A 136 -0.87 24.55 -3.36
C CYS A 136 -0.24 23.16 -3.24
N ARG A 137 0.06 22.73 -2.02
CA ARG A 137 0.69 21.41 -1.77
C ARG A 137 -0.12 20.22 -2.30
N CYS A 138 -1.46 20.29 -2.26
CA CYS A 138 -2.28 19.22 -2.81
C CYS A 138 -2.20 19.17 -4.34
N GLU A 139 -2.18 20.32 -5.01
CA GLU A 139 -1.92 20.39 -6.45
C GLU A 139 -0.48 19.97 -6.79
N ASN A 140 0.49 20.31 -5.94
CA ASN A 140 1.87 19.90 -6.09
C ASN A 140 1.96 18.36 -6.15
N ALA A 141 1.44 17.69 -5.12
CA ALA A 141 1.41 16.23 -5.01
C ALA A 141 0.62 15.55 -6.13
N TYR A 142 -0.60 16.04 -6.40
CA TYR A 142 -1.47 15.44 -7.40
C TYR A 142 -0.85 15.45 -8.80
N ASN A 143 -0.36 16.60 -9.24
CA ASN A 143 0.18 16.71 -10.59
C ASN A 143 1.54 16.00 -10.75
N PHE A 144 2.26 15.71 -9.65
CA PHE A 144 3.39 14.77 -9.69
C PHE A 144 2.91 13.36 -10.07
N VAL A 145 1.90 12.84 -9.36
CA VAL A 145 1.34 11.50 -9.65
C VAL A 145 0.68 11.46 -11.03
N LYS A 146 -0.07 12.50 -11.41
CA LYS A 146 -0.63 12.63 -12.76
C LYS A 146 0.43 12.57 -13.86
N CYS A 147 1.55 13.29 -13.68
CA CYS A 147 2.66 13.22 -14.61
C CYS A 147 3.22 11.79 -14.69
N LEU A 148 3.45 11.14 -13.55
CA LEU A 148 3.97 9.77 -13.51
C LEU A 148 3.02 8.79 -14.18
N MET A 149 1.72 8.83 -13.87
CA MET A 149 0.70 7.99 -14.49
C MET A 149 0.61 8.20 -16.00
N TYR A 150 0.70 9.44 -16.49
CA TYR A 150 0.74 9.68 -17.95
C TYR A 150 1.97 9.06 -18.61
N MET A 151 3.14 9.15 -17.98
CA MET A 151 4.36 8.53 -18.50
C MET A 151 4.25 7.01 -18.47
N GLU A 152 3.71 6.42 -17.40
CA GLU A 152 3.44 4.99 -17.31
C GLU A 152 2.49 4.53 -18.41
N ILE A 153 1.36 5.23 -18.60
CA ILE A 153 0.39 4.92 -19.63
C ILE A 153 1.02 4.99 -21.02
N ASP A 154 1.72 6.09 -21.34
CA ASP A 154 2.32 6.27 -22.67
C ASP A 154 3.42 5.24 -22.99
N ARG A 155 4.20 4.83 -21.97
CA ARG A 155 5.31 3.87 -22.14
C ARG A 155 4.86 2.41 -22.10
N TYR A 156 3.86 2.08 -21.29
CA TYR A 156 3.52 0.68 -20.96
C TYR A 156 2.12 0.23 -21.40
N GLU A 157 1.24 1.14 -21.84
CA GLU A 157 -0.01 0.73 -22.50
C GLU A 157 0.18 0.39 -23.97
N GLU A 158 -0.42 -0.72 -24.38
CA GLU A 158 -0.47 -1.09 -25.79
C GLU A 158 -1.39 -0.11 -26.51
N LYS A 159 -0.81 0.68 -27.43
CA LYS A 159 -1.59 1.48 -28.38
C LYS A 159 -2.22 0.50 -29.38
N ASN A 160 -3.47 0.12 -29.13
CA ASN A 160 -4.29 -0.69 -30.05
C ASN A 160 -4.45 0.00 -31.41
#